data_AF-A0A8B9V7R1-F1
#
_entry.id   AF-A0A8B9V7R1-F1
#
_cell.length_a   1.000
_cell.length_b   1.000
_cell.length_c   1.000
_cell.angle_alpha   90.00
_cell.angle_beta   90.00
_cell.angle_gamma   90.00
#
_symmetry.space_group_name_H-M   'P 1'
#
loop_
_entity.id
_entity.type
_entity.pdbx_description
1 polymer ?
#
loop_
_entity_poly.entity_id
_entity_poly.type
_entity_poly.pdbx_seq_one_letter_code
_entity_poly.pdbx_strand_id
1 'polypeptide(L)'
;MADPPGCCRPCATCLLCLYSCQWITCDCSWFLFLFCVFLFTLVWLYFAIIILNDFHNFNEFVFKQQKLWLDWSLVLLIATAVLITYSTVLLVSLTDPPWQDVIRAPLTALCPAPQTLLIITALVVAAAFTGLGIKWADEWKSARISLQETGPFLHIGIVGGMTLLAWPLASVVYRTRNTGLKVFLLLAYSAVMIALYLAPLGITSPCIMEENQLPPKPALVGHRGAPMLAPENTLMSLQKAVDCEVQVFETDVMVSADGVPFLMHDEKLTRTTDVQKVFPERADMNSTAFNWTELQQLNAGNWFLEVRMGALGGHDRDEVTKQRIPSLEQTLEAAKESNISIMFDLRPENHSDYRSFVNATLDVILKSGIPLQQVLWLPDQFREQVKERAPGVKQIYGRKRDQNKTEQLQRINLSYQNISFEEIRQYRQDNISVNLYVVNQPWLFSVLWCAGVSSVTTNACQVLKEMQHPIWLLHPHCPAHPITTCSLLGILLHNRRWGSCWLGPGMALIEILGISSCEMLPIIKRLMPKASDPCEYSDSPQLATLVCKQ
;
A
#
# COMPACT_ATOMS: atom_id res chain seq x y z
N MET A 1 -43.93 -39.89 27.97
CA MET A 1 -42.77 -39.63 28.83
C MET A 1 -41.53 -40.14 28.13
N ALA A 2 -40.71 -39.22 27.63
CA ALA A 2 -39.25 -39.27 27.52
C ALA A 2 -38.85 -38.21 26.47
N ASP A 3 -38.60 -36.99 26.95
CA ASP A 3 -37.94 -35.94 26.17
C ASP A 3 -36.49 -36.38 25.83
N PRO A 4 -35.93 -35.99 24.69
CA PRO A 4 -34.51 -36.21 24.41
C PRO A 4 -33.66 -35.32 25.34
N PRO A 5 -32.53 -35.81 25.88
CA PRO A 5 -31.76 -35.09 26.87
C PRO A 5 -31.09 -33.85 26.27
N GLY A 6 -31.27 -32.73 26.96
CA GLY A 6 -30.69 -31.43 26.61
C GLY A 6 -29.16 -31.46 26.60
N CYS A 7 -28.61 -30.88 25.53
CA CYS A 7 -27.19 -30.56 25.40
C CYS A 7 -26.88 -29.34 26.27
N CYS A 8 -25.99 -29.51 27.27
CA CYS A 8 -25.03 -28.51 27.79
C CYS A 8 -24.33 -29.04 29.06
N ARG A 9 -23.12 -29.61 28.93
CA ARG A 9 -22.12 -29.67 30.02
C ARG A 9 -20.82 -29.04 29.49
N PRO A 10 -20.20 -28.03 30.16
CA PRO A 10 -19.33 -27.10 29.43
C PRO A 10 -17.83 -27.40 29.33
N CYS A 11 -17.21 -28.33 30.07
CA CYS A 11 -15.73 -28.35 30.13
C CYS A 11 -15.00 -29.67 29.86
N ALA A 12 -15.56 -30.86 30.17
CA ALA A 12 -14.79 -32.11 30.04
C ALA A 12 -14.81 -32.72 28.63
N THR A 13 -15.83 -32.44 27.83
CA THR A 13 -16.01 -33.01 26.48
C THR A 13 -15.25 -32.26 25.38
N CYS A 14 -14.78 -31.03 25.66
CA CYS A 14 -14.14 -30.16 24.67
C CYS A 14 -12.79 -30.71 24.16
N LEU A 15 -12.02 -31.38 25.03
CA LEU A 15 -10.71 -31.95 24.66
C LEU A 15 -10.83 -33.26 23.86
N LEU A 16 -11.90 -34.02 24.04
CA LEU A 16 -12.16 -35.27 23.30
C LEU A 16 -12.76 -35.01 21.91
N CYS A 17 -13.45 -33.88 21.69
CA CYS A 17 -13.94 -33.46 20.38
C CYS A 17 -12.85 -32.93 19.43
N LEU A 18 -11.63 -32.68 19.92
CA LEU A 18 -10.46 -32.35 19.07
C LEU A 18 -9.93 -33.55 18.28
N TYR A 19 -10.36 -34.78 18.65
CA TYR A 19 -9.83 -36.03 18.08
C TYR A 19 -10.91 -36.98 17.57
N SER A 20 -12.20 -36.61 17.65
CA SER A 20 -13.30 -37.48 17.20
C SER A 20 -13.91 -36.99 15.89
N CYS A 21 -14.12 -37.93 14.97
CA CYS A 21 -14.71 -37.68 13.64
C CYS A 21 -16.23 -37.44 13.69
N GLN A 22 -16.79 -37.11 14.86
CA GLN A 22 -18.21 -36.87 15.07
C GLN A 22 -18.44 -35.37 15.25
N TRP A 23 -18.69 -34.68 14.12
CA TRP A 23 -19.03 -33.25 14.07
C TRP A 23 -20.28 -32.86 14.88
N ILE A 24 -21.10 -33.83 15.31
CA ILE A 24 -22.53 -33.63 15.62
C ILE A 24 -22.80 -33.13 17.06
N THR A 25 -21.85 -33.22 18.00
CA THR A 25 -22.14 -32.91 19.42
C THR A 25 -21.59 -31.57 19.93
N CYS A 26 -20.80 -30.84 19.12
CA CYS A 26 -20.19 -29.54 19.47
C CYS A 26 -20.41 -28.44 18.39
N ASP A 27 -21.57 -28.43 17.73
CA ASP A 27 -21.85 -27.58 16.55
C ASP A 27 -21.67 -26.07 16.78
N CYS A 28 -22.19 -25.50 17.88
CA CYS A 28 -22.15 -24.03 18.06
C CYS A 28 -20.75 -23.48 18.33
N SER A 29 -19.94 -24.17 19.12
CA SER A 29 -18.60 -23.68 19.51
C SER A 29 -17.64 -23.70 18.33
N TRP A 30 -17.70 -24.75 17.50
CA TRP A 30 -16.87 -24.86 16.30
C TRP A 30 -17.30 -23.92 15.19
N PHE A 31 -18.61 -23.75 14.98
CA PHE A 31 -19.12 -22.75 14.05
C PHE A 31 -18.68 -21.33 14.45
N LEU A 32 -18.81 -20.99 15.74
CA LEU A 32 -18.35 -19.71 16.27
C LEU A 32 -16.84 -19.53 16.08
N PHE A 33 -16.04 -20.57 16.36
CA PHE A 33 -14.60 -20.53 16.16
C PHE A 33 -14.23 -20.31 14.69
N LEU A 34 -14.84 -21.07 13.77
CA LEU A 34 -14.63 -20.91 12.33
C LEU A 34 -15.02 -19.51 11.84
N PHE A 35 -16.17 -19.01 12.28
CA PHE A 35 -16.60 -17.65 11.95
C PHE A 35 -15.62 -16.60 12.46
N CYS A 36 -15.12 -16.74 13.70
CA CYS A 36 -14.09 -15.87 14.25
C CYS A 36 -12.79 -15.94 13.44
N VAL A 37 -12.34 -17.14 13.03
CA VAL A 37 -11.13 -17.29 12.22
C VAL A 37 -11.31 -16.66 10.84
N PHE A 38 -12.47 -16.83 10.21
CA PHE A 38 -12.79 -16.16 8.95
C PHE A 38 -12.73 -14.63 9.07
N LEU A 39 -13.41 -14.05 10.08
CA LEU A 39 -13.33 -12.61 10.34
C LEU A 39 -11.89 -12.16 10.61
N PHE A 40 -11.13 -12.94 11.37
CA PHE A 40 -9.74 -12.63 11.66
C PHE A 40 -8.86 -12.63 10.41
N THR A 41 -9.08 -13.58 9.49
CA THR A 41 -8.40 -13.61 8.18
C THR A 41 -8.82 -12.46 7.26
N LEU A 42 -10.08 -12.01 7.30
CA LEU A 42 -10.54 -10.83 6.56
C LEU A 42 -9.89 -9.54 7.07
N VAL A 43 -9.82 -9.37 8.39
CA VAL A 43 -9.12 -8.24 9.01
C VAL A 43 -7.64 -8.28 8.60
N TRP A 44 -7.02 -9.45 8.63
CA TRP A 44 -5.64 -9.62 8.15
C TRP A 44 -5.47 -9.23 6.68
N LEU A 45 -6.36 -9.64 5.78
CA LEU A 45 -6.32 -9.23 4.37
C LEU A 45 -6.39 -7.71 4.22
N TYR A 46 -7.29 -7.06 4.96
CA TYR A 46 -7.39 -5.60 4.95
C TYR A 46 -6.06 -4.94 5.35
N PHE A 47 -5.43 -5.40 6.44
CA PHE A 47 -4.10 -4.93 6.84
C PHE A 47 -3.00 -5.24 5.82
N ALA A 48 -3.02 -6.44 5.22
CA ALA A 48 -2.05 -6.84 4.21
C ALA A 48 -2.12 -5.93 2.98
N ILE A 49 -3.32 -5.49 2.58
CA ILE A 49 -3.54 -4.54 1.48
C ILE A 49 -3.02 -3.14 1.85
N ILE A 50 -3.26 -2.66 3.08
CA ILE A 50 -2.77 -1.34 3.52
C ILE A 50 -1.25 -1.27 3.48
N ILE A 51 -0.58 -2.32 3.95
CA ILE A 51 0.88 -2.39 4.03
C ILE A 51 1.52 -2.48 2.63
N LEU A 52 0.75 -2.67 1.55
CA LEU A 52 1.27 -2.62 0.17
C LEU A 52 1.94 -1.29 -0.17
N ASN A 53 1.63 -0.20 0.53
CA ASN A 53 2.35 1.07 0.37
C ASN A 53 3.82 0.98 0.79
N ASP A 54 4.06 0.37 1.95
CA ASP A 54 5.38 0.28 2.61
C ASP A 54 6.04 -1.10 2.41
N PHE A 55 5.45 -1.95 1.58
CA PHE A 55 5.92 -3.31 1.36
C PHE A 55 7.33 -3.37 0.76
N HIS A 56 7.75 -2.32 0.07
CA HIS A 56 9.14 -2.18 -0.37
C HIS A 56 10.12 -2.26 0.81
N ASN A 57 9.81 -1.57 1.92
CA ASN A 57 10.62 -1.63 3.14
C ASN A 57 10.63 -3.06 3.71
N PHE A 58 9.50 -3.78 3.62
CA PHE A 58 9.42 -5.17 4.09
C PHE A 58 10.29 -6.10 3.24
N ASN A 59 10.23 -5.97 1.92
CA ASN A 59 11.09 -6.71 0.99
C ASN A 59 12.57 -6.42 1.26
N GLU A 60 12.95 -5.15 1.50
CA GLU A 60 14.32 -4.79 1.89
C GLU A 60 14.73 -5.43 3.21
N PHE A 61 13.85 -5.46 4.22
CA PHE A 61 14.12 -6.11 5.51
C PHE A 61 14.38 -7.61 5.34
N VAL A 62 13.53 -8.31 4.59
CA VAL A 62 13.71 -9.74 4.32
C VAL A 62 14.98 -9.98 3.51
N PHE A 63 15.26 -9.14 2.51
CA PHE A 63 16.50 -9.20 1.74
C PHE A 63 17.74 -9.04 2.61
N LYS A 64 17.74 -8.10 3.57
CA LYS A 64 18.88 -7.91 4.49
C LYS A 64 19.20 -9.18 5.28
N GLN A 65 18.19 -9.98 5.64
CA GLN A 65 18.34 -11.22 6.39
C GLN A 65 18.66 -12.44 5.52
N GLN A 66 17.95 -12.63 4.41
CA GLN A 66 17.98 -13.85 3.59
C GLN A 66 18.86 -13.73 2.34
N LYS A 67 19.26 -12.50 1.97
CA LYS A 67 19.99 -12.17 0.73
C LYS A 67 19.28 -12.63 -0.56
N LEU A 68 17.98 -12.94 -0.46
CA LEU A 68 17.13 -13.34 -1.57
C LEU A 68 16.14 -12.20 -1.87
N TRP A 69 16.19 -11.67 -3.09
CA TRP A 69 15.18 -10.74 -3.59
C TRP A 69 13.99 -11.52 -4.12
N LEU A 70 12.87 -11.44 -3.39
CA LEU A 70 11.57 -11.95 -3.81
C LEU A 70 10.53 -10.86 -3.52
N ASP A 71 9.51 -10.76 -4.38
CA ASP A 71 8.35 -9.93 -4.06
C ASP A 71 7.46 -10.67 -3.06
N TRP A 72 7.72 -10.46 -1.77
CA TRP A 72 6.97 -11.12 -0.71
C TRP A 72 5.53 -10.63 -0.62
N SER A 73 5.14 -9.55 -1.32
CA SER A 73 3.78 -9.01 -1.28
C SER A 73 2.82 -9.97 -1.93
N LEU A 74 3.20 -10.47 -3.11
CA LEU A 74 2.44 -11.45 -3.85
C LEU A 74 2.32 -12.77 -3.07
N VAL A 75 3.40 -13.23 -2.45
CA VAL A 75 3.39 -14.43 -1.63
C VAL A 75 2.43 -14.26 -0.44
N LEU A 76 2.50 -13.11 0.24
CA LEU A 76 1.63 -12.81 1.37
C LEU A 76 0.15 -12.73 0.97
N LEU A 77 -0.15 -12.06 -0.14
CA LEU A 77 -1.50 -11.91 -0.67
C LEU A 77 -2.07 -13.26 -1.13
N ILE A 78 -1.29 -14.07 -1.86
CA ILE A 78 -1.71 -15.41 -2.28
C ILE A 78 -1.96 -16.30 -1.07
N ALA A 79 -1.03 -16.34 -0.10
CA ALA A 79 -1.20 -17.11 1.12
C ALA A 79 -2.48 -16.68 1.86
N THR A 80 -2.70 -15.38 2.02
CA THR A 80 -3.90 -14.83 2.66
C THR A 80 -5.18 -15.21 1.90
N ALA A 81 -5.19 -15.10 0.58
CA ALA A 81 -6.33 -15.47 -0.27
C ALA A 81 -6.68 -16.96 -0.15
N VAL A 82 -5.68 -17.85 -0.08
CA VAL A 82 -5.88 -19.28 0.14
C VAL A 82 -6.52 -19.54 1.51
N LEU A 83 -6.06 -18.87 2.57
CA LEU A 83 -6.62 -19.03 3.92
C LEU A 83 -8.07 -18.54 4.02
N ILE A 84 -8.41 -17.44 3.34
CA ILE A 84 -9.78 -16.91 3.27
C ILE A 84 -10.67 -17.85 2.45
N THR A 85 -10.20 -18.31 1.30
CA THR A 85 -10.96 -19.24 0.45
C THR A 85 -11.28 -20.53 1.21
N TYR A 86 -10.27 -21.07 1.90
CA TYR A 86 -10.41 -22.25 2.75
C TYR A 86 -11.49 -22.07 3.83
N SER A 87 -11.40 -20.99 4.63
CA SER A 87 -12.37 -20.71 5.70
C SER A 87 -13.78 -20.41 5.15
N THR A 88 -13.90 -19.78 3.99
CA THR A 88 -15.17 -19.52 3.30
C THR A 88 -15.84 -20.82 2.85
N VAL A 89 -15.09 -21.72 2.21
CA VAL A 89 -15.61 -23.02 1.77
C VAL A 89 -16.11 -23.83 2.96
N LEU A 90 -15.39 -23.82 4.09
CA LEU A 90 -15.84 -24.48 5.32
C LEU A 90 -17.13 -23.86 5.87
N LEU A 91 -17.25 -22.52 5.88
CA LEU A 91 -18.45 -21.84 6.34
C LEU A 91 -19.68 -22.19 5.50
N VAL A 92 -19.54 -22.11 4.17
CA VAL A 92 -20.64 -22.44 3.23
C VAL A 92 -21.07 -23.90 3.36
N SER A 93 -20.11 -24.82 3.52
CA SER A 93 -20.38 -26.26 3.67
C SER A 93 -21.16 -26.60 4.96
N LEU A 94 -21.08 -25.73 5.98
CA LEU A 94 -21.83 -25.88 7.23
C LEU A 94 -23.24 -25.29 7.12
N THR A 95 -23.46 -24.27 6.29
CA THR A 95 -24.72 -23.52 6.25
C THR A 95 -25.72 -24.00 5.20
N ASP A 96 -25.28 -24.57 4.07
CA ASP A 96 -26.18 -24.92 2.95
C ASP A 96 -26.51 -26.42 2.86
N PRO A 97 -27.80 -26.83 2.96
CA PRO A 97 -28.25 -28.23 2.85
C PRO A 97 -27.83 -29.00 1.58
N PRO A 98 -27.90 -28.44 0.35
CA PRO A 98 -27.58 -29.21 -0.86
C PRO A 98 -26.08 -29.47 -1.05
N TRP A 99 -25.21 -28.69 -0.40
CA TRP A 99 -23.75 -28.87 -0.44
C TRP A 99 -23.25 -29.81 0.66
N GLN A 100 -24.10 -30.17 1.61
CA GLN A 100 -23.74 -31.08 2.69
C GLN A 100 -23.29 -32.43 2.13
N ASP A 101 -23.98 -33.02 1.16
CA ASP A 101 -23.62 -34.36 0.70
C ASP A 101 -22.39 -34.38 -0.23
N VAL A 102 -22.16 -33.32 -1.00
CA VAL A 102 -21.07 -33.22 -1.98
C VAL A 102 -19.72 -32.93 -1.33
N ILE A 103 -19.70 -32.04 -0.33
CA ILE A 103 -18.44 -31.54 0.27
C ILE A 103 -18.12 -32.24 1.60
N ARG A 104 -19.13 -32.67 2.38
CA ARG A 104 -18.93 -33.29 3.71
C ARG A 104 -18.36 -34.70 3.62
N ALA A 105 -18.71 -35.48 2.59
CA ALA A 105 -18.21 -36.85 2.41
C ALA A 105 -16.67 -36.93 2.22
N PRO A 106 -16.03 -36.12 1.35
CA PRO A 106 -14.57 -36.11 1.24
C PRO A 106 -13.86 -35.43 2.43
N LEU A 107 -14.46 -34.40 3.05
CA LEU A 107 -13.86 -33.72 4.21
C LEU A 107 -13.86 -34.59 5.48
N THR A 108 -14.91 -35.38 5.70
CA THR A 108 -14.96 -36.34 6.83
C THR A 108 -14.03 -37.54 6.62
N ALA A 109 -13.71 -37.90 5.38
CA ALA A 109 -12.72 -38.93 5.06
C ALA A 109 -11.27 -38.51 5.36
N LEU A 110 -10.97 -37.20 5.40
CA LEU A 110 -9.64 -36.63 5.65
C LEU A 110 -9.32 -36.39 7.15
N CYS A 111 -9.93 -37.16 8.05
CA CYS A 111 -9.79 -36.97 9.50
C CYS A 111 -8.31 -37.08 9.96
N PRO A 112 -7.72 -36.09 10.69
CA PRO A 112 -8.29 -34.84 11.25
C PRO A 112 -7.81 -33.54 10.56
N ALA A 113 -7.45 -33.59 9.27
CA ALA A 113 -6.75 -32.50 8.57
C ALA A 113 -7.44 -31.11 8.60
N PRO A 114 -8.78 -30.96 8.50
CA PRO A 114 -9.40 -29.64 8.38
C PRO A 114 -9.32 -28.77 9.65
N GLN A 115 -9.49 -29.39 10.82
CA GLN A 115 -9.44 -28.68 12.11
C GLN A 115 -8.02 -28.22 12.42
N THR A 116 -7.05 -29.08 12.16
CA THR A 116 -5.63 -28.74 12.32
C THR A 116 -5.25 -27.57 11.42
N LEU A 117 -5.69 -27.57 10.15
CA LEU A 117 -5.40 -26.48 9.23
C LEU A 117 -6.06 -25.15 9.64
N LEU A 118 -7.27 -25.19 10.22
CA LEU A 118 -7.93 -23.98 10.72
C LEU A 118 -7.22 -23.39 11.94
N ILE A 119 -6.76 -24.24 12.87
CA ILE A 119 -5.97 -23.81 14.02
C ILE A 119 -4.62 -23.23 13.56
N ILE A 120 -3.94 -23.89 12.61
CA ILE A 120 -2.72 -23.37 11.99
C ILE A 120 -2.98 -22.01 11.35
N THR A 121 -4.10 -21.85 10.62
CA THR A 121 -4.50 -20.57 10.02
C THR A 121 -4.60 -19.47 11.08
N ALA A 122 -5.32 -19.73 12.18
CA ALA A 122 -5.47 -18.78 13.27
C ALA A 122 -4.12 -18.40 13.90
N LEU A 123 -3.24 -19.39 14.12
CA LEU A 123 -1.90 -19.17 14.68
C LEU A 123 -0.99 -18.37 13.73
N VAL A 124 -1.02 -18.67 12.43
CA VAL A 124 -0.24 -17.94 11.42
C VAL A 124 -0.67 -16.47 11.36
N VAL A 125 -1.98 -16.20 11.30
CA VAL A 125 -2.49 -14.83 11.29
C VAL A 125 -2.16 -14.10 12.60
N ALA A 126 -2.28 -14.77 13.74
CA ALA A 126 -1.92 -14.19 15.04
C ALA A 126 -0.42 -13.87 15.14
N ALA A 127 0.44 -14.77 14.64
CA ALA A 127 1.88 -14.53 14.54
C ALA A 127 2.19 -13.36 13.61
N ALA A 128 1.46 -13.22 12.50
CA ALA A 128 1.63 -12.13 11.56
C ALA A 128 1.28 -10.77 12.19
N PHE A 129 0.14 -10.66 12.90
CA PHE A 129 -0.19 -9.45 13.68
C PHE A 129 0.82 -9.15 14.80
N THR A 130 1.31 -10.18 15.48
CA THR A 130 2.34 -10.02 16.53
C THR A 130 3.64 -9.51 15.92
N GLY A 131 4.04 -10.04 14.77
CA GLY A 131 5.22 -9.58 14.02
C GLY A 131 5.11 -8.12 13.60
N LEU A 132 3.94 -7.71 13.08
CA LEU A 132 3.66 -6.31 12.78
C LEU A 132 3.74 -5.42 14.03
N GLY A 133 3.14 -5.84 15.14
CA GLY A 133 3.17 -5.07 16.39
C GLY A 133 4.58 -4.87 16.96
N ILE A 134 5.48 -5.85 16.81
CA ILE A 134 6.84 -5.78 17.36
C ILE A 134 7.80 -5.04 16.44
N LYS A 135 7.73 -5.29 15.13
CA LYS A 135 8.72 -4.79 14.16
C LYS A 135 8.27 -3.58 13.35
N TRP A 136 6.96 -3.39 13.21
CA TRP A 136 6.34 -2.45 12.28
C TRP A 136 5.21 -1.67 12.98
N ALA A 137 5.48 -1.21 14.20
CA ALA A 137 4.48 -0.55 15.04
C ALA A 137 3.91 0.73 14.39
N ASP A 138 4.70 1.40 13.55
CA ASP A 138 4.25 2.59 12.83
C ASP A 138 3.17 2.28 11.76
N GLU A 139 3.08 1.05 11.27
CA GLU A 139 2.05 0.65 10.29
C GLU A 139 0.63 0.68 10.84
N TRP A 140 0.48 0.65 12.17
CA TRP A 140 -0.82 0.89 12.79
C TRP A 140 -1.35 2.31 12.53
N LYS A 141 -0.46 3.28 12.28
CA LYS A 141 -0.85 4.63 11.85
C LYS A 141 -1.38 4.60 10.41
N SER A 142 -0.75 3.84 9.52
CA SER A 142 -1.23 3.59 8.15
C SER A 142 -2.64 3.00 8.16
N ALA A 143 -2.91 2.04 9.05
CA ALA A 143 -4.23 1.43 9.20
C ALA A 143 -5.29 2.43 9.69
N ARG A 144 -4.94 3.34 10.60
CA ARG A 144 -5.84 4.43 11.02
C ARG A 144 -6.19 5.35 9.84
N ILE A 145 -5.19 5.74 9.05
CA ILE A 145 -5.37 6.57 7.86
C ILE A 145 -6.29 5.88 6.84
N SER A 146 -6.06 4.58 6.59
CA SER A 146 -6.92 3.81 5.69
C SER A 146 -8.34 3.67 6.21
N LEU A 147 -8.56 3.52 7.53
CA LEU A 147 -9.91 3.49 8.11
C LEU A 147 -10.67 4.81 7.94
N GLN A 148 -9.96 5.95 7.87
CA GLN A 148 -10.57 7.24 7.56
C GLN A 148 -10.98 7.36 6.09
N GLU A 149 -10.41 6.56 5.21
CA GLU A 149 -10.77 6.50 3.79
C GLU A 149 -11.83 5.42 3.52
N THR A 150 -11.61 4.18 3.98
CA THR A 150 -12.52 3.05 3.78
C THR A 150 -13.73 3.01 4.73
N GLY A 151 -13.70 3.80 5.81
CA GLY A 151 -14.71 3.77 6.87
C GLY A 151 -16.17 3.80 6.38
N PRO A 152 -16.55 4.74 5.48
CA PRO A 152 -17.90 4.77 4.91
C PRO A 152 -18.28 3.49 4.17
N PHE A 153 -17.35 2.88 3.44
CA PHE A 153 -17.59 1.66 2.67
C PHE A 153 -17.71 0.42 3.56
N LEU A 154 -16.83 0.32 4.57
CA LEU A 154 -16.90 -0.73 5.58
C LEU A 154 -18.24 -0.66 6.33
N HIS A 155 -18.69 0.56 6.67
CA HIS A 155 -19.99 0.76 7.30
C HIS A 155 -21.15 0.27 6.44
N ILE A 156 -21.18 0.66 5.16
CA ILE A 156 -22.19 0.19 4.19
C ILE A 156 -22.18 -1.33 4.09
N GLY A 157 -20.99 -1.93 3.98
CA GLY A 157 -20.82 -3.38 3.92
C GLY A 157 -21.38 -4.09 5.15
N ILE A 158 -21.08 -3.58 6.36
CA ILE A 158 -21.57 -4.16 7.61
C ILE A 158 -23.09 -4.02 7.72
N VAL A 159 -23.67 -2.85 7.38
CA VAL A 159 -25.14 -2.66 7.40
C VAL A 159 -25.82 -3.60 6.40
N GLY A 160 -25.26 -3.76 5.20
CA GLY A 160 -25.73 -4.73 4.20
C GLY A 160 -25.68 -6.17 4.71
N GLY A 161 -24.56 -6.58 5.31
CA GLY A 161 -24.40 -7.89 5.92
C GLY A 161 -25.40 -8.15 7.06
N MET A 162 -25.58 -7.19 7.96
CA MET A 162 -26.56 -7.31 9.04
C MET A 162 -28.00 -7.40 8.52
N THR A 163 -28.32 -6.66 7.46
CA THR A 163 -29.63 -6.73 6.79
C THR A 163 -29.89 -8.12 6.22
N LEU A 164 -28.89 -8.75 5.59
CA LEU A 164 -29.00 -10.13 5.11
C LEU A 164 -29.16 -11.14 6.27
N LEU A 165 -28.48 -10.90 7.39
CA LEU A 165 -28.59 -11.72 8.61
C LEU A 165 -29.93 -11.58 9.33
N ALA A 166 -30.72 -10.54 9.03
CA ALA A 166 -32.03 -10.31 9.65
C ALA A 166 -32.99 -11.49 9.43
N TRP A 167 -33.01 -12.06 8.21
CA TRP A 167 -33.91 -13.17 7.86
C TRP A 167 -33.57 -14.49 8.56
N PRO A 168 -32.31 -14.97 8.55
CA PRO A 168 -31.89 -16.11 9.37
C PRO A 168 -32.17 -15.91 10.85
N LEU A 169 -31.88 -14.71 11.39
CA LEU A 169 -32.15 -14.41 12.78
C LEU A 169 -33.64 -14.49 13.10
N ALA A 170 -34.50 -13.89 12.26
CA ALA A 170 -35.95 -13.96 12.42
C ALA A 170 -36.45 -15.42 12.43
N SER A 171 -35.87 -16.27 11.57
CA SER A 171 -36.17 -17.71 11.54
C SER A 171 -35.79 -18.42 12.85
N VAL A 172 -34.61 -18.12 13.42
CA VAL A 172 -34.16 -18.66 14.71
C VAL A 172 -35.08 -18.18 15.85
N VAL A 173 -35.42 -16.89 15.88
CA VAL A 173 -36.30 -16.30 16.89
C VAL A 173 -37.70 -16.91 16.83
N TYR A 174 -38.23 -17.14 15.62
CA TYR A 174 -39.54 -17.78 15.42
C TYR A 174 -39.57 -19.23 15.95
N ARG A 175 -38.54 -20.03 15.62
CA ARG A 175 -38.45 -21.45 16.01
C ARG A 175 -38.13 -21.67 17.48
N THR A 176 -37.45 -20.73 18.13
CA THR A 176 -37.09 -20.82 19.54
C THR A 176 -38.35 -20.88 20.41
N ARG A 177 -38.39 -21.72 21.45
CA ARG A 177 -39.52 -21.75 22.41
C ARG A 177 -39.26 -20.95 23.69
N ASN A 178 -37.99 -20.71 24.05
CA ASN A 178 -37.60 -19.96 25.23
C ASN A 178 -37.79 -18.44 25.02
N THR A 179 -38.74 -17.84 25.72
CA THR A 179 -39.07 -16.41 25.65
C THR A 179 -37.88 -15.52 26.03
N GLY A 180 -37.09 -15.89 27.04
CA GLY A 180 -35.92 -15.11 27.48
C GLY A 180 -34.86 -15.03 26.38
N LEU A 181 -34.60 -16.15 25.70
CA LEU A 181 -33.65 -16.19 24.58
C LEU A 181 -34.14 -15.38 23.38
N LYS A 182 -35.46 -15.39 23.07
CA LYS A 182 -36.02 -14.55 22.00
C LYS A 182 -35.80 -13.06 22.27
N VAL A 183 -36.17 -12.61 23.46
CA VAL A 183 -36.03 -11.21 23.87
C VAL A 183 -34.56 -10.80 23.83
N PHE A 184 -33.67 -11.66 24.33
CA PHE A 184 -32.24 -11.41 24.28
C PHE A 184 -31.72 -11.26 22.83
N LEU A 185 -32.05 -12.18 21.92
CA LEU A 185 -31.59 -12.12 20.52
C LEU A 185 -32.11 -10.87 19.80
N LEU A 186 -33.36 -10.49 20.01
CA LEU A 186 -33.95 -9.29 19.42
C LEU A 186 -33.32 -8.01 19.97
N LEU A 187 -33.09 -7.94 21.29
CA LEU A 187 -32.43 -6.79 21.91
C LEU A 187 -30.98 -6.67 21.47
N ALA A 188 -30.25 -7.79 21.41
CA ALA A 188 -28.86 -7.82 20.94
C ALA A 188 -28.75 -7.32 19.50
N TYR A 189 -29.58 -7.83 18.58
CA TYR A 189 -29.59 -7.39 17.19
C TYR A 189 -29.99 -5.91 17.06
N SER A 190 -31.01 -5.47 17.80
CA SER A 190 -31.44 -4.07 17.79
C SER A 190 -30.36 -3.13 18.31
N ALA A 191 -29.66 -3.51 19.39
CA ALA A 191 -28.55 -2.74 19.93
C ALA A 191 -27.40 -2.62 18.92
N VAL A 192 -27.05 -3.71 18.22
CA VAL A 192 -26.04 -3.69 17.15
C VAL A 192 -26.50 -2.78 16.00
N MET A 193 -27.74 -2.88 15.55
CA MET A 193 -28.26 -2.01 14.48
C MET A 193 -28.26 -0.53 14.88
N ILE A 194 -28.66 -0.20 16.12
CA ILE A 194 -28.61 1.18 16.62
C ILE A 194 -27.16 1.69 16.63
N ALA A 195 -26.22 0.91 17.15
CA ALA A 195 -24.80 1.27 17.14
C ALA A 195 -24.28 1.50 15.71
N LEU A 196 -24.67 0.64 14.77
CA LEU A 196 -24.31 0.81 13.36
C LEU A 196 -24.94 2.06 12.75
N TYR A 197 -26.21 2.36 13.01
CA TYR A 197 -26.83 3.59 12.48
C TYR A 197 -26.25 4.87 13.08
N LEU A 198 -25.69 4.80 14.28
CA LEU A 198 -24.98 5.93 14.92
C LEU A 198 -23.50 6.03 14.52
N ALA A 199 -22.90 4.95 13.99
CA ALA A 199 -21.48 4.89 13.63
C ALA A 199 -21.02 6.00 12.65
N PRO A 200 -21.79 6.41 11.63
CA PRO A 200 -21.38 7.47 10.71
C PRO A 200 -21.05 8.81 11.40
N LEU A 201 -21.60 9.07 12.60
CA LEU A 201 -21.28 10.28 13.37
C LEU A 201 -19.81 10.31 13.84
N GLY A 202 -19.14 9.15 13.91
CA GLY A 202 -17.73 9.04 14.28
C GLY A 202 -16.79 8.81 13.10
N ILE A 203 -17.30 8.64 11.88
CA ILE A 203 -16.46 8.40 10.70
C ILE A 203 -16.03 9.75 10.13
N THR A 204 -14.76 10.08 10.28
CA THR A 204 -14.15 11.27 9.69
C THR A 204 -13.30 10.88 8.49
N SER A 205 -13.57 11.50 7.34
CA SER A 205 -12.78 11.33 6.12
C SER A 205 -12.49 12.69 5.49
N PRO A 206 -11.25 12.98 5.08
CA PRO A 206 -10.97 14.23 4.40
C PRO A 206 -11.64 14.28 3.01
N CYS A 207 -11.98 13.14 2.41
CA CYS A 207 -12.63 13.06 1.10
C CYS A 207 -14.16 13.21 1.13
N ILE A 208 -14.76 13.47 2.31
CA ILE A 208 -16.15 13.91 2.39
C ILE A 208 -16.17 15.44 2.22
N MET A 209 -16.33 15.91 0.99
CA MET A 209 -16.35 17.32 0.63
C MET A 209 -17.04 17.56 -0.70
N GLU A 210 -17.36 18.83 -0.99
CA GLU A 210 -17.84 19.21 -2.31
C GLU A 210 -16.69 19.25 -3.32
N GLU A 211 -16.97 18.94 -4.59
CA GLU A 211 -15.94 18.88 -5.65
C GLU A 211 -15.28 20.24 -5.91
N ASN A 212 -16.02 21.33 -5.74
CA ASN A 212 -15.51 22.71 -5.83
C ASN A 212 -14.52 23.07 -4.70
N GLN A 213 -14.45 22.28 -3.61
CA GLN A 213 -13.54 22.46 -2.49
C GLN A 213 -12.30 21.56 -2.60
N LEU A 214 -12.25 20.69 -3.61
CA LEU A 214 -11.13 19.79 -3.82
C LEU A 214 -9.83 20.61 -4.03
N PRO A 215 -8.77 20.34 -3.24
CA PRO A 215 -7.46 20.95 -3.46
C PRO A 215 -6.90 20.67 -4.86
N PRO A 216 -5.95 21.48 -5.36
CA PRO A 216 -5.18 21.11 -6.54
C PRO A 216 -4.51 19.74 -6.36
N LYS A 217 -4.35 19.01 -7.46
CA LYS A 217 -3.64 17.73 -7.46
C LYS A 217 -2.24 17.91 -6.84
N PRO A 218 -1.84 17.09 -5.85
CA PRO A 218 -0.50 17.14 -5.30
C PRO A 218 0.55 16.92 -6.39
N ALA A 219 1.63 17.71 -6.33
CA ALA A 219 2.78 17.49 -7.21
C ALA A 219 3.48 16.18 -6.88
N LEU A 220 4.10 15.56 -7.88
CA LEU A 220 4.88 14.35 -7.69
C LEU A 220 6.37 14.71 -7.52
N VAL A 221 6.98 14.05 -6.54
CA VAL A 221 8.42 14.04 -6.29
C VAL A 221 8.90 12.60 -6.53
N GLY A 222 9.87 12.40 -7.41
CA GLY A 222 10.37 11.08 -7.76
C GLY A 222 11.36 10.57 -6.71
N HIS A 223 10.96 9.59 -5.89
CA HIS A 223 11.79 9.02 -4.84
C HIS A 223 12.98 8.27 -5.45
N ARG A 224 14.22 8.67 -5.20
CA ARG A 224 15.41 8.14 -5.90
C ARG A 224 15.26 8.13 -7.43
N GLY A 225 14.49 9.08 -7.96
CA GLY A 225 13.99 9.14 -9.34
C GLY A 225 12.70 8.36 -9.59
N ALA A 226 12.77 7.33 -10.41
CA ALA A 226 11.66 6.44 -10.74
C ALA A 226 12.06 4.97 -10.54
N PRO A 227 12.22 4.51 -9.29
CA PRO A 227 12.76 3.19 -8.94
C PRO A 227 11.83 2.04 -9.32
N MET A 228 10.58 2.34 -9.72
CA MET A 228 9.73 1.35 -10.37
C MET A 228 9.95 1.23 -11.88
N LEU A 229 10.67 2.14 -12.52
CA LEU A 229 10.89 2.15 -13.97
C LEU A 229 12.36 1.96 -14.35
N ALA A 230 13.27 2.35 -13.47
CA ALA A 230 14.71 2.28 -13.67
C ALA A 230 15.44 1.99 -12.34
N PRO A 231 16.72 1.60 -12.37
CA PRO A 231 17.51 1.36 -11.16
C PRO A 231 17.62 2.67 -10.36
N GLU A 232 17.26 2.63 -9.08
CA GLU A 232 17.26 3.81 -8.19
C GLU A 232 18.60 4.57 -8.19
N ASN A 233 18.56 5.90 -7.99
CA ASN A 233 19.76 6.74 -7.87
C ASN A 233 20.72 6.66 -9.08
N THR A 234 20.18 6.49 -10.30
CA THR A 234 20.93 6.51 -11.57
C THR A 234 20.44 7.63 -12.50
N LEU A 235 21.25 7.98 -13.51
CA LEU A 235 20.84 8.95 -14.54
C LEU A 235 19.61 8.46 -15.34
N MET A 236 19.49 7.15 -15.58
CA MET A 236 18.29 6.59 -16.17
C MET A 236 17.06 6.79 -15.26
N SER A 237 17.22 6.67 -13.94
CA SER A 237 16.14 6.94 -12.97
C SER A 237 15.68 8.40 -13.02
N LEU A 238 16.62 9.33 -13.14
CA LEU A 238 16.31 10.76 -13.34
C LEU A 238 15.53 10.96 -14.64
N GLN A 239 15.99 10.38 -15.75
CA GLN A 239 15.29 10.51 -17.04
C GLN A 239 13.86 9.95 -16.97
N LYS A 240 13.67 8.76 -16.41
CA LYS A 240 12.33 8.18 -16.24
C LYS A 240 11.44 9.01 -15.30
N ALA A 241 12.03 9.69 -14.32
CA ALA A 241 11.30 10.61 -13.46
C ALA A 241 10.83 11.87 -14.23
N VAL A 242 11.66 12.40 -15.13
CA VAL A 242 11.30 13.47 -16.06
C VAL A 242 10.17 13.03 -17.00
N ASP A 243 10.25 11.83 -17.56
CA ASP A 243 9.19 11.25 -18.40
C ASP A 243 7.85 11.09 -17.63
N CYS A 244 7.95 10.83 -16.31
CA CYS A 244 6.84 10.81 -15.36
C CYS A 244 6.30 12.21 -14.97
N GLU A 245 6.87 13.29 -15.49
CA GLU A 245 6.51 14.68 -15.16
C GLU A 245 6.59 15.00 -13.66
N VAL A 246 7.53 14.38 -12.93
CA VAL A 246 7.76 14.77 -11.53
C VAL A 246 8.43 16.14 -11.47
N GLN A 247 8.10 16.95 -10.47
CA GLN A 247 8.63 18.32 -10.33
C GLN A 247 10.00 18.35 -9.66
N VAL A 248 10.29 17.32 -8.86
CA VAL A 248 11.51 17.21 -8.06
C VAL A 248 12.04 15.79 -8.17
N PHE A 249 13.31 15.66 -8.53
CA PHE A 249 14.10 14.43 -8.40
C PHE A 249 14.62 14.35 -6.98
N GLU A 250 14.06 13.45 -6.18
CA GLU A 250 14.56 13.16 -4.84
C GLU A 250 15.63 12.07 -4.91
N THR A 251 16.69 12.19 -4.12
CA THR A 251 17.85 11.28 -4.15
C THR A 251 18.62 11.28 -2.82
N ASP A 252 19.54 10.36 -2.66
CA ASP A 252 20.46 10.31 -1.52
C ASP A 252 21.89 10.61 -1.95
N VAL A 253 22.58 11.47 -1.22
CA VAL A 253 23.99 11.83 -1.48
C VAL A 253 24.89 11.26 -0.39
N MET A 254 25.93 10.54 -0.81
CA MET A 254 27.07 10.09 -0.01
C MET A 254 28.34 10.81 -0.48
N VAL A 255 29.43 10.70 0.27
CA VAL A 255 30.74 11.25 -0.11
C VAL A 255 31.80 10.16 -0.04
N SER A 256 32.58 10.00 -1.11
CA SER A 256 33.65 8.99 -1.22
C SER A 256 34.83 9.32 -0.29
N ALA A 257 35.74 8.35 -0.13
CA ALA A 257 36.93 8.52 0.71
C ALA A 257 37.84 9.68 0.24
N ASP A 258 37.85 9.95 -1.07
CA ASP A 258 38.56 11.06 -1.71
C ASP A 258 37.71 12.34 -1.87
N GLY A 259 36.55 12.40 -1.22
CA GLY A 259 35.77 13.64 -1.07
C GLY A 259 34.83 13.98 -2.23
N VAL A 260 34.51 13.01 -3.10
CA VAL A 260 33.59 13.20 -4.23
C VAL A 260 32.16 12.84 -3.82
N PRO A 261 31.19 13.78 -3.90
CA PRO A 261 29.79 13.47 -3.65
C PRO A 261 29.18 12.63 -4.77
N PHE A 262 28.45 11.57 -4.41
CA PHE A 262 27.81 10.63 -5.34
C PHE A 262 26.45 10.15 -4.84
N LEU A 263 25.64 9.58 -5.73
CA LEU A 263 24.29 9.14 -5.37
C LEU A 263 24.28 7.71 -4.84
N MET A 264 23.81 7.52 -3.61
CA MET A 264 23.65 6.21 -2.99
C MET A 264 22.82 6.31 -1.70
N HIS A 265 21.82 5.43 -1.57
CA HIS A 265 20.98 5.40 -0.36
C HIS A 265 21.64 4.61 0.78
N ASP A 266 22.21 3.46 0.45
CA ASP A 266 22.68 2.50 1.44
C ASP A 266 24.11 2.79 1.90
N GLU A 267 24.40 2.54 3.17
CA GLU A 267 25.79 2.55 3.66
C GLU A 267 26.66 1.49 2.97
N LYS A 268 26.08 0.36 2.54
CA LYS A 268 26.80 -0.70 1.82
C LYS A 268 26.38 -0.74 0.36
N LEU A 269 27.32 -1.05 -0.52
CA LEU A 269 27.10 -1.11 -1.97
C LEU A 269 26.42 -2.41 -2.44
N THR A 270 26.25 -3.39 -1.56
CA THR A 270 25.87 -4.77 -1.93
C THR A 270 24.46 -4.95 -2.52
N ARG A 271 23.50 -4.07 -2.24
CA ARG A 271 22.11 -4.22 -2.70
C ARG A 271 21.93 -3.77 -4.14
N THR A 272 22.57 -2.66 -4.51
CA THR A 272 22.32 -1.94 -5.76
C THR A 272 23.52 -1.93 -6.70
N THR A 273 24.56 -2.73 -6.41
CA THR A 273 25.74 -2.82 -7.26
C THR A 273 26.33 -4.22 -7.33
N ASP A 274 27.32 -4.42 -8.20
CA ASP A 274 28.12 -5.63 -8.31
C ASP A 274 29.41 -5.62 -7.47
N VAL A 275 29.48 -4.83 -6.39
CA VAL A 275 30.66 -4.72 -5.50
C VAL A 275 31.19 -6.07 -5.02
N GLN A 276 30.33 -7.07 -4.82
CA GLN A 276 30.73 -8.41 -4.39
C GLN A 276 31.57 -9.14 -5.45
N LYS A 277 31.40 -8.80 -6.72
CA LYS A 277 32.15 -9.36 -7.84
C LYS A 277 33.43 -8.56 -8.10
N VAL A 278 33.35 -7.24 -8.04
CA VAL A 278 34.47 -6.34 -8.38
C VAL A 278 35.46 -6.19 -7.21
N PHE A 279 34.96 -6.09 -5.96
CA PHE A 279 35.76 -5.92 -4.74
C PHE A 279 35.30 -6.88 -3.63
N PRO A 280 35.45 -8.21 -3.80
CA PRO A 280 34.91 -9.20 -2.87
C PRO A 280 35.39 -9.02 -1.41
N GLU A 281 36.67 -8.70 -1.20
CA GLU A 281 37.25 -8.53 0.14
C GLU A 281 36.75 -7.27 0.86
N ARG A 282 36.20 -6.30 0.12
CA ARG A 282 35.71 -5.02 0.67
C ARG A 282 34.19 -4.87 0.53
N ALA A 283 33.47 -5.87 0.03
CA ALA A 283 32.05 -5.76 -0.26
C ALA A 283 31.20 -5.36 0.96
N ASP A 284 31.67 -5.71 2.17
CA ASP A 284 31.02 -5.37 3.43
C ASP A 284 31.44 -4.02 4.03
N MET A 285 32.38 -3.29 3.41
CA MET A 285 32.78 -1.95 3.84
C MET A 285 31.69 -0.91 3.53
N ASN A 286 31.75 0.22 4.23
CA ASN A 286 30.89 1.36 3.94
C ASN A 286 31.26 1.95 2.57
N SER A 287 30.27 2.42 1.81
CA SER A 287 30.42 3.12 0.54
C SER A 287 31.35 4.33 0.64
N THR A 288 31.40 4.99 1.81
CA THR A 288 32.32 6.12 2.08
C THR A 288 33.79 5.71 2.19
N ALA A 289 34.10 4.42 2.28
CA ALA A 289 35.47 3.91 2.33
C ALA A 289 36.11 3.68 0.94
N PHE A 290 35.31 3.81 -0.13
CA PHE A 290 35.78 3.64 -1.50
C PHE A 290 36.15 5.00 -2.11
N ASN A 291 37.17 5.02 -2.95
CA ASN A 291 37.50 6.19 -3.76
C ASN A 291 36.56 6.29 -4.97
N TRP A 292 36.42 7.49 -5.54
CA TRP A 292 35.53 7.72 -6.67
C TRP A 292 35.86 6.84 -7.88
N THR A 293 37.15 6.68 -8.20
CA THR A 293 37.61 5.82 -9.30
C THR A 293 37.27 4.34 -9.11
N GLU A 294 37.07 3.89 -7.87
CA GLU A 294 36.63 2.53 -7.55
C GLU A 294 35.11 2.42 -7.71
N LEU A 295 34.36 3.40 -7.19
CA LEU A 295 32.91 3.48 -7.32
C LEU A 295 32.46 3.51 -8.78
N GLN A 296 33.18 4.21 -9.65
CA GLN A 296 32.89 4.28 -11.10
C GLN A 296 33.00 2.93 -11.83
N GLN A 297 33.73 1.95 -11.26
CA GLN A 297 33.85 0.61 -11.85
C GLN A 297 32.60 -0.24 -11.64
N LEU A 298 31.76 0.12 -10.65
CA LEU A 298 30.62 -0.67 -10.25
C LEU A 298 29.42 -0.47 -11.17
N ASN A 299 28.80 -1.58 -11.56
CA ASN A 299 27.54 -1.58 -12.26
C ASN A 299 26.40 -1.31 -11.28
N ALA A 300 25.60 -0.28 -11.52
CA ALA A 300 24.49 0.12 -10.65
C ALA A 300 23.10 -0.25 -11.20
N GLY A 301 23.04 -1.09 -12.25
CA GLY A 301 21.79 -1.40 -12.94
C GLY A 301 21.44 -2.88 -13.04
N ASN A 302 22.41 -3.79 -13.13
CA ASN A 302 22.16 -5.22 -13.35
C ASN A 302 21.26 -5.85 -12.28
N TRP A 303 21.41 -5.43 -11.02
CA TRP A 303 20.57 -5.89 -9.91
C TRP A 303 19.07 -5.63 -10.18
N PHE A 304 18.74 -4.55 -10.89
CA PHE A 304 17.36 -4.20 -11.23
C PHE A 304 16.73 -5.22 -12.17
N LEU A 305 17.50 -5.82 -13.07
CA LEU A 305 17.02 -6.85 -14.00
C LEU A 305 16.70 -8.17 -13.28
N GLU A 306 17.42 -8.47 -12.19
CA GLU A 306 17.18 -9.65 -11.35
C GLU A 306 15.86 -9.50 -10.58
N VAL A 307 15.57 -8.29 -10.08
CA VAL A 307 14.35 -8.00 -9.31
C VAL A 307 13.12 -7.81 -10.21
N ARG A 308 13.30 -7.25 -11.43
CA ARG A 308 12.20 -6.84 -12.33
C ARG A 308 12.11 -7.69 -13.59
N MET A 309 12.26 -9.01 -13.45
CA MET A 309 12.16 -9.95 -14.57
C MET A 309 10.81 -9.79 -15.29
N GLY A 310 10.85 -9.37 -16.56
CA GLY A 310 9.70 -9.38 -17.47
C GLY A 310 8.87 -8.08 -17.59
N ALA A 311 9.33 -6.94 -17.06
CA ALA A 311 8.59 -5.66 -17.14
C ALA A 311 9.19 -4.59 -18.05
N LEU A 312 10.38 -4.81 -18.62
CA LEU A 312 11.14 -3.81 -19.38
C LEU A 312 11.22 -4.18 -20.86
N GLY A 313 11.04 -3.20 -21.73
CA GLY A 313 11.27 -3.36 -23.18
C GLY A 313 12.75 -3.60 -23.50
N GLY A 314 13.05 -4.13 -24.70
CA GLY A 314 14.41 -4.51 -25.10
C GLY A 314 15.43 -3.36 -24.96
N HIS A 315 15.09 -2.16 -25.41
CA HIS A 315 15.94 -0.98 -25.29
C HIS A 315 16.23 -0.59 -23.83
N ASP A 316 15.20 -0.57 -22.98
CA ASP A 316 15.37 -0.24 -21.56
C ASP A 316 16.24 -1.27 -20.84
N ARG A 317 16.19 -2.55 -21.22
CA ARG A 317 17.08 -3.58 -20.64
C ARG A 317 18.54 -3.31 -20.93
N ASP A 318 18.87 -2.91 -22.16
CA ASP A 318 20.25 -2.61 -22.54
C ASP A 318 20.78 -1.37 -21.81
N GLU A 319 19.96 -0.33 -21.67
CA GLU A 319 20.33 0.87 -20.92
C GLU A 319 20.51 0.61 -19.43
N VAL A 320 19.72 -0.29 -18.83
CA VAL A 320 19.91 -0.72 -17.44
C VAL A 320 21.30 -1.32 -17.23
N THR A 321 21.78 -2.18 -18.13
CA THR A 321 23.10 -2.82 -17.95
C THR A 321 24.27 -1.84 -18.05
N LYS A 322 24.05 -0.65 -18.64
CA LYS A 322 25.05 0.41 -18.77
C LYS A 322 25.11 1.34 -17.56
N GLN A 323 24.12 1.29 -16.67
CA GLN A 323 24.08 2.22 -15.53
C GLN A 323 25.28 2.04 -14.58
N ARG A 324 25.74 3.17 -14.05
CA ARG A 324 26.83 3.32 -13.08
C ARG A 324 26.34 4.22 -11.94
N ILE A 325 27.07 4.22 -10.83
CA ILE A 325 26.86 5.17 -9.74
C ILE A 325 27.19 6.58 -10.28
N PRO A 326 26.22 7.52 -10.33
CA PRO A 326 26.49 8.86 -10.81
C PRO A 326 27.10 9.73 -9.71
N SER A 327 27.97 10.66 -10.09
CA SER A 327 28.38 11.74 -9.18
C SER A 327 27.23 12.73 -9.00
N LEU A 328 27.28 13.50 -7.91
CA LEU A 328 26.35 14.61 -7.74
C LEU A 328 26.52 15.63 -8.88
N GLU A 329 27.74 15.88 -9.33
CA GLU A 329 28.01 16.79 -10.45
C GLU A 329 27.30 16.35 -11.73
N GLN A 330 27.42 15.08 -12.12
CA GLN A 330 26.73 14.52 -13.30
C GLN A 330 25.22 14.64 -13.17
N THR A 331 24.69 14.41 -11.96
CA THR A 331 23.26 14.49 -11.68
C THR A 331 22.74 15.92 -11.75
N LEU A 332 23.50 16.89 -11.23
CA LEU A 332 23.14 18.31 -11.29
C LEU A 332 23.16 18.83 -12.74
N GLU A 333 24.10 18.36 -13.56
CA GLU A 333 24.12 18.68 -14.99
C GLU A 333 22.86 18.15 -15.68
N ALA A 334 22.54 16.87 -15.49
CA ALA A 334 21.34 16.25 -16.07
C ALA A 334 20.04 16.91 -15.57
N ALA A 335 19.99 17.31 -14.29
CA ALA A 335 18.85 18.01 -13.71
C ALA A 335 18.67 19.41 -14.32
N LYS A 336 19.77 20.13 -14.54
CA LYS A 336 19.79 21.45 -15.19
C LYS A 336 19.33 21.35 -16.65
N GLU A 337 19.85 20.38 -17.40
CA GLU A 337 19.45 20.12 -18.80
C GLU A 337 17.95 19.78 -18.92
N SER A 338 17.43 19.00 -17.97
CA SER A 338 16.02 18.60 -17.92
C SER A 338 15.11 19.63 -17.24
N ASN A 339 15.66 20.73 -16.72
CA ASN A 339 14.95 21.77 -15.97
C ASN A 339 14.11 21.22 -14.78
N ILE A 340 14.63 20.22 -14.08
CA ILE A 340 13.99 19.59 -12.91
C ILE A 340 14.66 20.03 -11.61
N SER A 341 13.88 20.20 -10.54
CA SER A 341 14.46 20.49 -9.22
C SER A 341 15.05 19.23 -8.59
N ILE A 342 16.06 19.37 -7.75
CA ILE A 342 16.70 18.26 -7.02
C ILE A 342 16.50 18.44 -5.53
N MET A 343 16.08 17.39 -4.84
CA MET A 343 15.99 17.31 -3.39
C MET A 343 16.82 16.14 -2.92
N PHE A 344 17.57 16.28 -1.83
CA PHE A 344 18.40 15.17 -1.38
C PHE A 344 18.63 15.12 0.12
N ASP A 345 18.73 13.90 0.63
CA ASP A 345 19.36 13.61 1.92
C ASP A 345 20.88 13.58 1.77
N LEU A 346 21.62 14.06 2.77
CA LEU A 346 23.07 13.91 2.85
C LEU A 346 23.41 12.90 3.94
N ARG A 347 24.03 11.79 3.55
CA ARG A 347 24.24 10.60 4.37
C ARG A 347 25.74 10.26 4.52
N PRO A 348 26.12 9.49 5.56
CA PRO A 348 25.33 9.23 6.77
C PRO A 348 25.38 10.42 7.75
N GLU A 349 24.25 10.76 8.36
CA GLU A 349 24.11 11.95 9.24
C GLU A 349 24.98 11.93 10.50
N ASN A 350 25.36 10.74 10.97
CA ASN A 350 26.14 10.54 12.19
C ASN A 350 27.64 10.34 11.92
N HIS A 351 28.13 10.71 10.74
CA HIS A 351 29.56 10.60 10.42
C HIS A 351 30.40 11.64 11.16
N SER A 352 31.60 11.27 11.62
CA SER A 352 32.54 12.21 12.27
C SER A 352 32.88 13.41 11.38
N ASP A 353 32.99 13.18 10.07
CA ASP A 353 33.35 14.17 9.07
C ASP A 353 32.14 14.80 8.35
N TYR A 354 30.94 14.75 8.94
CA TYR A 354 29.71 15.24 8.29
C TYR A 354 29.82 16.70 7.82
N ARG A 355 30.53 17.55 8.57
CA ARG A 355 30.81 18.93 8.14
C ARG A 355 31.58 18.99 6.82
N SER A 356 32.56 18.11 6.63
CA SER A 356 33.32 18.01 5.39
C SER A 356 32.43 17.55 4.23
N PHE A 357 31.46 16.66 4.50
CA PHE A 357 30.49 16.22 3.49
C PHE A 357 29.57 17.35 3.05
N VAL A 358 29.07 18.17 4.00
CA VAL A 358 28.30 19.38 3.70
C VAL A 358 29.11 20.33 2.83
N ASN A 359 30.38 20.57 3.17
CA ASN A 359 31.25 21.45 2.40
C ASN A 359 31.49 20.93 0.98
N ALA A 360 31.85 19.66 0.82
CA ALA A 360 32.11 19.05 -0.48
C ALA A 360 30.87 19.09 -1.38
N THR A 361 29.70 18.74 -0.82
CA THR A 361 28.41 18.79 -1.51
C THR A 361 28.07 20.21 -1.97
N LEU A 362 28.23 21.19 -1.07
CA LEU A 362 27.94 22.59 -1.38
C LEU A 362 28.89 23.16 -2.43
N ASP A 363 30.18 22.81 -2.38
CA ASP A 363 31.16 23.25 -3.36
C ASP A 363 30.83 22.70 -4.77
N VAL A 364 30.34 21.45 -4.87
CA VAL A 364 29.86 20.88 -6.14
C VAL A 364 28.62 21.61 -6.64
N ILE A 365 27.63 21.88 -5.77
CA ILE A 365 26.42 22.62 -6.15
C ILE A 365 26.77 24.01 -6.70
N LEU A 366 27.61 24.77 -6.00
CA LEU A 366 28.01 26.11 -6.40
C LEU A 366 28.79 26.14 -7.72
N LYS A 367 29.57 25.08 -8.01
CA LYS A 367 30.35 24.95 -9.26
C LYS A 367 29.52 24.47 -10.46
N SER A 368 28.45 23.70 -10.23
CA SER A 368 27.64 23.07 -11.29
C SER A 368 26.91 24.07 -12.21
N GLY A 369 26.72 25.31 -11.76
CA GLY A 369 25.94 26.32 -12.47
C GLY A 369 24.43 26.06 -12.50
N ILE A 370 23.92 25.08 -11.73
CA ILE A 370 22.48 24.88 -11.56
C ILE A 370 21.86 26.12 -10.91
N PRO A 371 20.68 26.59 -11.35
CA PRO A 371 19.91 27.60 -10.63
C PRO A 371 19.71 27.16 -9.17
N LEU A 372 20.23 27.92 -8.20
CA LEU A 372 20.19 27.51 -6.79
C LEU A 372 18.76 27.29 -6.28
N GLN A 373 17.76 27.95 -6.87
CA GLN A 373 16.34 27.77 -6.54
C GLN A 373 15.78 26.40 -6.98
N GLN A 374 16.49 25.64 -7.81
CA GLN A 374 16.16 24.26 -8.15
C GLN A 374 16.72 23.25 -7.13
N VAL A 375 17.60 23.69 -6.22
CA VAL A 375 18.17 22.83 -5.19
C VAL A 375 17.36 22.95 -3.89
N LEU A 376 16.84 21.81 -3.43
CA LEU A 376 16.05 21.66 -2.21
C LEU A 376 16.90 20.93 -1.17
N TRP A 377 17.35 21.67 -0.15
CA TRP A 377 18.24 21.20 0.89
C TRP A 377 17.45 20.67 2.08
N LEU A 378 17.46 19.34 2.25
CA LEU A 378 16.88 18.65 3.41
C LEU A 378 17.77 18.63 4.66
N PRO A 379 19.11 18.49 4.59
CA PRO A 379 19.93 18.28 5.77
C PRO A 379 19.76 19.36 6.84
N ASP A 380 19.47 18.94 8.06
CA ASP A 380 19.22 19.84 9.19
C ASP A 380 20.52 20.42 9.77
N GLN A 381 21.60 19.64 9.79
CA GLN A 381 22.87 20.07 10.37
C GLN A 381 23.57 21.10 9.48
N PHE A 382 24.26 22.06 10.10
CA PHE A 382 25.01 23.13 9.42
C PHE A 382 24.17 24.01 8.47
N ARG A 383 22.84 24.04 8.62
CA ARG A 383 21.93 24.82 7.77
C ARG A 383 22.24 26.31 7.72
N GLU A 384 22.62 26.93 8.84
CA GLU A 384 22.99 28.36 8.86
C GLU A 384 24.20 28.65 7.96
N GLN A 385 25.20 27.75 7.95
CA GLN A 385 26.35 27.85 7.07
C GLN A 385 25.94 27.73 5.59
N VAL A 386 24.99 26.84 5.28
CA VAL A 386 24.46 26.65 3.91
C VAL A 386 23.69 27.88 3.46
N LYS A 387 22.84 28.47 4.30
CA LYS A 387 22.11 29.70 4.00
C LYS A 387 23.06 30.88 3.74
N GLU A 388 24.15 30.97 4.51
CA GLU A 388 25.16 32.02 4.33
C GLU A 388 25.92 31.87 3.00
N ARG A 389 26.40 30.66 2.68
CA ARG A 389 27.18 30.40 1.46
C ARG A 389 26.33 30.30 0.18
N ALA A 390 25.08 29.85 0.29
CA ALA A 390 24.20 29.61 -0.86
C ALA A 390 22.74 30.03 -0.56
N PRO A 391 22.48 31.35 -0.40
CA PRO A 391 21.16 31.86 0.00
C PRO A 391 20.03 31.56 -1.00
N GLY A 392 20.36 31.19 -2.24
CA GLY A 392 19.38 30.79 -3.26
C GLY A 392 18.82 29.37 -3.10
N VAL A 393 19.45 28.53 -2.27
CA VAL A 393 19.05 27.13 -2.04
C VAL A 393 17.80 27.07 -1.18
N LYS A 394 16.78 26.33 -1.62
CA LYS A 394 15.51 26.18 -0.90
C LYS A 394 15.68 25.26 0.30
N GLN A 395 15.43 25.78 1.49
CA GLN A 395 15.47 24.99 2.72
C GLN A 395 14.18 24.19 2.90
N ILE A 396 14.31 22.88 3.11
CA ILE A 396 13.22 21.96 3.43
C ILE A 396 13.47 21.36 4.80
N TYR A 397 12.43 21.29 5.64
CA TYR A 397 12.58 20.88 7.03
C TYR A 397 11.96 19.51 7.29
N GLY A 398 12.75 18.60 7.89
CA GLY A 398 12.34 17.24 8.26
C GLY A 398 11.53 17.13 9.56
N ARG A 399 11.08 18.25 10.12
CA ARG A 399 10.47 18.31 11.46
C ARG A 399 9.26 19.23 11.50
N LYS A 400 8.34 18.92 12.42
CA LYS A 400 7.17 19.76 12.69
C LYS A 400 7.58 21.14 13.20
N ARG A 401 6.71 22.12 13.03
CA ARG A 401 6.83 23.44 13.67
C ARG A 401 6.88 23.27 15.19
N ASP A 402 8.04 23.49 15.79
CA ASP A 402 8.15 23.70 17.23
C ASP A 402 7.56 25.08 17.57
N GLN A 403 6.63 25.15 18.53
CA GLN A 403 6.04 26.41 18.99
C GLN A 403 7.10 27.44 19.48
N ASN A 404 8.28 26.96 19.87
CA ASN A 404 9.38 27.76 20.43
C ASN A 404 10.43 28.22 19.40
N LYS A 405 10.25 27.99 18.10
CA LYS A 405 11.24 28.39 17.08
C LYS A 405 10.76 29.60 16.27
N THR A 406 11.63 30.60 16.18
CA THR A 406 11.45 31.87 15.47
C THR A 406 11.62 31.75 13.95
N GLU A 407 12.03 30.60 13.42
CA GLU A 407 12.20 30.40 11.98
C GLU A 407 10.85 30.25 11.25
N GLN A 408 10.66 31.05 10.21
CA GLN A 408 9.51 30.93 9.32
C GLN A 408 9.68 29.69 8.42
N LEU A 409 8.99 28.60 8.79
CA LEU A 409 8.90 27.40 7.97
C LEU A 409 8.09 27.67 6.70
N GLN A 410 8.70 27.44 5.54
CA GLN A 410 8.03 27.56 4.23
C GLN A 410 7.70 26.20 3.60
N ARG A 411 8.53 25.18 3.86
CA ARG A 411 8.39 23.85 3.28
C ARG A 411 8.80 22.78 4.29
N ILE A 412 7.99 21.73 4.40
CA ILE A 412 8.27 20.59 5.27
C ILE A 412 8.26 19.29 4.46
N ASN A 413 9.11 18.36 4.85
CA ASN A 413 9.18 17.01 4.30
C ASN A 413 9.04 16.01 5.45
N LEU A 414 7.93 15.27 5.50
CA LEU A 414 7.63 14.38 6.61
C LEU A 414 7.14 13.01 6.13
N SER A 415 7.33 11.97 6.95
CA SER A 415 6.60 10.72 6.75
C SER A 415 5.09 10.98 6.85
N TYR A 416 4.31 10.40 5.95
CA TYR A 416 2.85 10.52 5.94
C TYR A 416 2.21 10.02 7.24
N GLN A 417 2.87 9.12 7.97
CA GLN A 417 2.41 8.57 9.24
C GLN A 417 2.53 9.56 10.40
N ASN A 418 3.33 10.62 10.26
CA ASN A 418 3.68 11.52 11.34
C ASN A 418 2.87 12.82 11.36
N ILE A 419 1.85 12.98 10.51
CA ILE A 419 1.04 14.20 10.43
C ILE A 419 -0.46 13.86 10.31
N SER A 420 -1.31 14.65 10.95
CA SER A 420 -2.78 14.55 10.81
C SER A 420 -3.31 15.36 9.62
N PHE A 421 -4.51 15.04 9.14
CA PHE A 421 -5.15 15.79 8.06
C PHE A 421 -5.48 17.24 8.45
N GLU A 422 -5.82 17.46 9.72
CA GLU A 422 -6.04 18.79 10.28
C GLU A 422 -4.76 19.64 10.25
N GLU A 423 -3.62 19.05 10.62
CA GLU A 423 -2.31 19.72 10.52
C GLU A 423 -1.95 20.05 9.07
N ILE A 424 -2.22 19.16 8.11
CA ILE A 424 -1.99 19.43 6.67
C ILE A 424 -2.81 20.64 6.22
N ARG A 425 -4.10 20.70 6.58
CA ARG A 425 -4.99 21.82 6.25
C ARG A 425 -4.50 23.12 6.89
N GLN A 426 -4.07 23.07 8.14
CA GLN A 426 -3.52 24.23 8.84
C GLN A 426 -2.24 24.74 8.17
N TYR A 427 -1.30 23.85 7.81
CA TYR A 427 -0.09 24.25 7.10
C TYR A 427 -0.39 24.88 5.75
N ARG A 428 -1.37 24.36 5.02
CA ARG A 428 -1.81 24.97 3.77
C ARG A 428 -2.39 26.37 3.98
N GLN A 429 -3.19 26.59 5.03
CA GLN A 429 -3.72 27.91 5.38
C GLN A 429 -2.61 28.90 5.76
N ASP A 430 -1.54 28.42 6.37
CA ASP A 430 -0.34 29.18 6.72
C ASP A 430 0.63 29.39 5.52
N ASN A 431 0.25 28.98 4.30
CA ASN A 431 1.09 28.98 3.09
C ASN A 431 2.40 28.19 3.23
N ILE A 432 2.37 27.09 3.99
CA ILE A 432 3.50 26.16 4.14
C ILE A 432 3.27 24.97 3.21
N SER A 433 4.25 24.71 2.33
CA SER A 433 4.22 23.55 1.45
C SER A 433 4.52 22.28 2.23
N VAL A 434 3.68 21.26 2.10
CA VAL A 434 3.86 19.96 2.75
C VAL A 434 4.18 18.90 1.70
N ASN A 435 5.36 18.28 1.82
CA ASN A 435 5.72 17.08 1.09
C ASN A 435 5.64 15.85 2.01
N LEU A 436 4.99 14.78 1.55
CA LEU A 436 4.88 13.53 2.31
C LEU A 436 5.50 12.34 1.58
N TYR A 437 6.23 11.50 2.31
CA TYR A 437 6.94 10.36 1.75
C TYR A 437 6.73 9.06 2.56
N VAL A 438 6.87 7.86 1.98
CA VAL A 438 6.82 7.57 0.53
C VAL A 438 5.41 7.07 0.20
N VAL A 439 4.73 7.71 -0.76
CA VAL A 439 3.34 7.41 -1.12
C VAL A 439 3.33 6.69 -2.46
N ASN A 440 2.98 5.41 -2.47
CA ASN A 440 3.00 4.55 -3.66
C ASN A 440 1.60 4.13 -4.11
N GLN A 441 0.63 4.10 -3.18
CA GLN A 441 -0.70 3.56 -3.45
C GLN A 441 -1.72 4.66 -3.82
N PRO A 442 -2.55 4.43 -4.85
CA PRO A 442 -3.60 5.35 -5.27
C PRO A 442 -4.60 5.75 -4.17
N TRP A 443 -4.97 4.82 -3.27
CA TRP A 443 -5.88 5.11 -2.16
C TRP A 443 -5.27 6.13 -1.19
N LEU A 444 -3.97 5.97 -0.87
CA LEU A 444 -3.24 6.87 0.02
C LEU A 444 -3.03 8.23 -0.65
N PHE A 445 -2.72 8.24 -1.95
CA PHE A 445 -2.65 9.48 -2.72
C PHE A 445 -3.97 10.24 -2.71
N SER A 446 -5.10 9.53 -2.86
CA SER A 446 -6.45 10.12 -2.85
C SER A 446 -6.76 10.81 -1.54
N VAL A 447 -6.55 10.13 -0.40
CA VAL A 447 -6.86 10.70 0.91
C VAL A 447 -5.98 11.92 1.24
N LEU A 448 -4.70 11.88 0.84
CA LEU A 448 -3.78 13.00 1.02
C LEU A 448 -4.10 14.18 0.08
N TRP A 449 -4.56 13.90 -1.15
CA TRP A 449 -5.09 14.92 -2.06
C TRP A 449 -6.28 15.64 -1.42
N CYS A 450 -7.28 14.90 -0.92
CA CYS A 450 -8.41 15.48 -0.21
C CYS A 450 -7.98 16.27 1.06
N ALA A 451 -6.93 15.85 1.74
CA ALA A 451 -6.39 16.59 2.89
C ALA A 451 -5.72 17.91 2.49
N GLY A 452 -5.31 18.07 1.22
CA GLY A 452 -4.68 19.27 0.69
C GLY A 452 -3.16 19.27 0.81
N VAL A 453 -2.52 18.10 0.75
CA VAL A 453 -1.06 18.00 0.67
C VAL A 453 -0.53 18.71 -0.58
N SER A 454 0.64 19.34 -0.51
CA SER A 454 1.22 20.08 -1.65
C SER A 454 1.91 19.15 -2.64
N SER A 455 2.64 18.15 -2.14
CA SER A 455 3.35 17.17 -2.95
C SER A 455 3.54 15.85 -2.22
N VAL A 456 3.81 14.78 -2.97
CA VAL A 456 4.18 13.49 -2.43
C VAL A 456 5.43 12.95 -3.10
N THR A 457 6.32 12.34 -2.30
CA THR A 457 7.44 11.56 -2.80
C THR A 457 6.98 10.13 -3.07
N THR A 458 7.22 9.61 -4.27
CA THR A 458 6.67 8.32 -4.74
C THR A 458 7.67 7.50 -5.53
N ASN A 459 7.60 6.17 -5.38
CA ASN A 459 8.24 5.21 -6.28
C ASN A 459 7.38 4.94 -7.54
N ALA A 460 6.08 5.22 -7.46
CA ALA A 460 5.05 4.80 -8.42
C ALA A 460 4.55 5.97 -9.28
N CYS A 461 5.46 6.83 -9.74
CA CYS A 461 5.11 8.03 -10.52
C CYS A 461 4.23 7.71 -11.73
N GLN A 462 4.48 6.59 -12.41
CA GLN A 462 3.71 6.12 -13.56
C GLN A 462 2.24 5.82 -13.25
N VAL A 463 1.92 5.52 -11.99
CA VAL A 463 0.55 5.25 -11.54
C VAL A 463 -0.12 6.54 -11.11
N LEU A 464 0.54 7.32 -10.26
CA LEU A 464 -0.05 8.53 -9.67
C LEU A 464 -0.16 9.69 -10.67
N LYS A 465 0.67 9.72 -11.72
CA LYS A 465 0.58 10.69 -12.82
C LYS A 465 -0.78 10.62 -13.52
N GLU A 466 -1.28 9.42 -13.77
CA GLU A 466 -2.53 9.20 -14.51
C GLU A 466 -3.79 9.59 -13.71
N MET A 467 -3.69 9.72 -12.39
CA MET A 467 -4.84 10.06 -11.54
C MET A 467 -5.33 11.49 -11.80
N GLN A 468 -6.54 11.64 -12.32
CA GLN A 468 -7.18 12.94 -12.57
C GLN A 468 -8.11 13.41 -11.44
N HIS A 469 -8.48 12.50 -10.55
CA HIS A 469 -9.31 12.75 -9.37
C HIS A 469 -8.95 11.74 -8.26
N PRO A 470 -9.24 12.03 -6.99
CA PRO A 470 -9.23 11.02 -5.92
C PRO A 470 -10.14 9.85 -6.30
N ILE A 471 -9.75 8.62 -5.95
CA ILE A 471 -10.56 7.41 -6.24
C ILE A 471 -11.98 7.57 -5.70
N TRP A 472 -12.09 8.13 -4.49
CA TRP A 472 -13.36 8.38 -3.83
C TRP A 472 -13.45 9.82 -3.39
N LEU A 473 -14.52 10.50 -3.83
CA LEU A 473 -14.92 11.81 -3.36
C LEU A 473 -16.41 11.74 -3.00
N LEU A 474 -16.73 11.90 -1.72
CA LEU A 474 -18.09 11.73 -1.20
C LEU A 474 -18.72 13.09 -0.94
N HIS A 475 -19.83 13.38 -1.62
CA HIS A 475 -20.53 14.65 -1.43
C HIS A 475 -21.22 14.72 -0.05
N PRO A 476 -21.06 15.82 0.72
CA PRO A 476 -21.57 15.93 2.08
C PRO A 476 -23.11 15.89 2.18
N HIS A 477 -23.79 16.31 1.10
CA HIS A 477 -25.25 16.29 1.01
C HIS A 477 -25.84 14.98 0.48
N CYS A 478 -25.10 13.87 0.50
CA CYS A 478 -25.75 12.57 0.36
C CYS A 478 -26.62 12.38 1.62
N PRO A 479 -27.95 12.62 1.55
CA PRO A 479 -28.73 12.72 2.76
C PRO A 479 -28.78 11.36 3.42
N ALA A 480 -28.86 11.37 4.75
CA ALA A 480 -29.29 10.25 5.58
C ALA A 480 -30.76 9.82 5.29
N HIS A 481 -31.15 9.69 4.03
CA HIS A 481 -32.15 8.72 3.61
C HIS A 481 -31.48 7.35 3.61
N PRO A 482 -32.20 6.26 3.96
CA PRO A 482 -31.58 4.99 4.29
C PRO A 482 -30.55 4.65 3.20
N ILE A 483 -29.30 4.55 3.64
CA ILE A 483 -28.07 4.43 2.86
C ILE A 483 -28.15 3.31 1.81
N THR A 484 -29.17 2.45 1.90
CA THR A 484 -29.57 1.47 0.90
C THR A 484 -29.93 2.02 -0.48
N THR A 485 -30.52 3.22 -0.64
CA THR A 485 -31.03 3.67 -1.96
C THR A 485 -30.06 4.58 -2.74
N CYS A 486 -29.32 5.47 -2.07
CA CYS A 486 -28.33 6.31 -2.77
C CYS A 486 -27.04 5.55 -3.10
N SER A 487 -26.61 4.59 -2.27
CA SER A 487 -25.34 3.90 -2.47
C SER A 487 -25.39 2.90 -3.63
N LEU A 488 -26.47 2.13 -3.78
CA LEU A 488 -26.59 1.18 -4.90
C LEU A 488 -26.85 1.90 -6.22
N LEU A 489 -27.78 2.86 -6.29
CA LEU A 489 -28.05 3.60 -7.53
C LEU A 489 -26.92 4.56 -7.89
N GLY A 490 -26.28 5.22 -6.92
CA GLY A 490 -25.15 6.13 -7.15
C GLY A 490 -23.91 5.39 -7.65
N ILE A 491 -23.57 4.24 -7.06
CA ILE A 491 -22.46 3.38 -7.53
C ILE A 491 -22.80 2.80 -8.91
N LEU A 492 -24.06 2.42 -9.18
CA LEU A 492 -24.50 1.92 -10.50
C LEU A 492 -24.61 3.02 -11.57
N LEU A 493 -24.93 4.27 -11.21
CA LEU A 493 -25.14 5.36 -12.15
C LEU A 493 -23.87 6.19 -12.42
N HIS A 494 -22.96 6.31 -11.44
CA HIS A 494 -21.67 6.99 -11.65
C HIS A 494 -20.66 6.12 -12.41
N ASN A 495 -20.78 4.79 -12.33
CA ASN A 495 -20.01 3.85 -13.14
C ASN A 495 -20.38 3.81 -14.64
N ARG A 496 -21.33 4.62 -15.11
CA ARG A 496 -21.65 4.69 -16.56
C ARG A 496 -20.53 5.27 -17.43
N ARG A 497 -19.48 5.86 -16.85
CA ARG A 497 -18.27 6.25 -17.60
C ARG A 497 -17.24 5.13 -17.80
N TRP A 498 -17.44 3.97 -17.18
CA TRP A 498 -16.62 2.76 -17.37
C TRP A 498 -17.44 1.64 -18.05
N GLY A 499 -18.06 1.97 -19.18
CA GLY A 499 -18.81 0.98 -19.96
C GLY A 499 -17.86 0.09 -20.75
N SER A 500 -17.33 -1.00 -20.17
CA SER A 500 -16.78 -2.17 -20.91
C SER A 500 -16.43 -3.44 -20.10
N CYS A 501 -16.36 -3.43 -18.76
CA CYS A 501 -15.79 -4.59 -18.02
C CYS A 501 -16.72 -5.22 -16.97
N TRP A 502 -17.95 -5.60 -17.34
CA TRP A 502 -18.80 -6.44 -16.49
C TRP A 502 -18.63 -7.92 -16.84
N LEU A 503 -17.82 -8.65 -16.07
CA LEU A 503 -17.76 -10.12 -16.09
C LEU A 503 -17.92 -10.68 -14.67
N GLY A 504 -19.16 -11.05 -14.33
CA GLY A 504 -19.48 -12.10 -13.34
C GLY A 504 -19.60 -11.70 -11.85
N PRO A 505 -20.49 -12.35 -11.07
CA PRO A 505 -20.79 -12.03 -9.67
C PRO A 505 -19.71 -12.44 -8.65
N GLY A 506 -18.52 -12.87 -9.07
CA GLY A 506 -17.41 -13.27 -8.19
C GLY A 506 -16.43 -12.15 -7.80
N MET A 507 -16.58 -10.94 -8.35
CA MET A 507 -15.57 -9.86 -8.25
C MET A 507 -15.96 -8.72 -7.29
N ALA A 508 -17.14 -8.77 -6.68
CA ALA A 508 -17.69 -7.67 -5.89
C ALA A 508 -16.88 -7.34 -4.61
N LEU A 509 -16.15 -8.30 -4.04
CA LEU A 509 -15.32 -8.04 -2.85
C LEU A 509 -13.98 -7.36 -3.20
N ILE A 510 -13.51 -7.51 -4.44
CA ILE A 510 -12.22 -7.00 -4.93
C ILE A 510 -12.36 -5.53 -5.35
N GLU A 511 -13.49 -5.16 -5.95
CA GLU A 511 -13.79 -3.77 -6.31
C GLU A 511 -14.14 -2.88 -5.10
N ILE A 512 -14.75 -3.44 -4.04
CA ILE A 512 -14.97 -2.72 -2.76
C ILE A 512 -13.63 -2.41 -2.05
N LEU A 513 -12.57 -3.17 -2.33
CA LEU A 513 -11.22 -2.98 -1.81
C LEU A 513 -10.32 -2.14 -2.75
N GLY A 514 -10.88 -1.54 -3.81
CA GLY A 514 -10.17 -0.61 -4.69
C GLY A 514 -9.23 -1.25 -5.71
N ILE A 515 -9.26 -2.58 -5.88
CA ILE A 515 -8.50 -3.28 -6.93
C ILE A 515 -9.36 -3.24 -8.20
N SER A 516 -9.07 -2.31 -9.11
CA SER A 516 -9.80 -2.26 -10.38
C SER A 516 -9.51 -3.52 -11.21
N SER A 517 -10.49 -4.01 -11.97
CA SER A 517 -10.31 -5.08 -12.94
C SER A 517 -9.22 -4.79 -14.01
N CYS A 518 -8.79 -3.53 -14.14
CA CYS A 518 -7.63 -3.11 -14.94
C CYS A 518 -6.27 -3.48 -14.31
N GLU A 519 -6.16 -3.69 -13.00
CA GLU A 519 -4.91 -4.08 -12.32
C GLU A 519 -4.59 -5.57 -12.47
N MET A 520 -5.61 -6.42 -12.73
CA MET A 520 -5.41 -7.84 -12.97
C MET A 520 -5.04 -8.18 -14.43
N LEU A 521 -5.37 -7.34 -15.41
CA LEU A 521 -5.08 -7.63 -16.82
C LEU A 521 -3.58 -7.81 -17.13
N PRO A 522 -2.67 -6.99 -16.59
CA PRO A 522 -1.22 -7.20 -16.74
C PRO A 522 -0.73 -8.47 -16.04
N ILE A 523 -1.37 -8.86 -14.93
CA ILE A 523 -1.05 -10.06 -14.14
C ILE A 523 -1.50 -11.32 -14.87
N ILE A 524 -2.69 -11.30 -15.48
CA ILE A 524 -3.22 -12.40 -16.30
C ILE A 524 -2.42 -12.55 -17.60
N LYS A 525 -2.04 -11.44 -18.26
CA LYS A 525 -1.12 -11.46 -19.43
C LYS A 525 0.26 -12.03 -19.08
N ARG A 526 0.74 -11.84 -17.85
CA ARG A 526 1.97 -12.49 -17.34
C ARG A 526 1.82 -14.00 -17.14
N LEU A 527 0.63 -14.49 -16.80
CA LEU A 527 0.38 -15.88 -16.47
C LEU A 527 -0.01 -16.74 -17.69
N MET A 528 -0.55 -16.15 -18.76
CA MET A 528 -0.96 -16.86 -19.98
C MET A 528 -0.58 -16.11 -21.27
N PRO A 529 0.68 -16.24 -21.75
CA PRO A 529 1.15 -15.49 -22.93
C PRO A 529 0.56 -15.96 -24.28
N LYS A 530 -0.34 -16.95 -24.29
CA LYS A 530 -0.91 -17.57 -25.51
C LYS A 530 -2.44 -17.58 -25.58
N ALA A 531 -3.14 -16.74 -24.82
CA ALA A 531 -4.56 -16.53 -25.09
C ALA A 531 -4.68 -15.66 -26.36
N SER A 532 -5.07 -16.28 -27.47
CA SER A 532 -5.38 -15.59 -28.73
C SER A 532 -6.59 -14.66 -28.55
N ASP A 533 -6.45 -13.39 -28.93
CA ASP A 533 -7.53 -12.40 -28.92
C ASP A 533 -8.70 -12.85 -29.83
N PRO A 534 -9.98 -12.75 -29.38
CA PRO A 534 -11.11 -13.04 -30.27
C PRO A 534 -11.59 -11.82 -31.07
N CYS A 535 -10.93 -10.66 -31.02
CA CYS A 535 -11.40 -9.45 -31.69
C CYS A 535 -10.25 -8.65 -32.33
N GLU A 536 -10.12 -8.71 -33.65
CA GLU A 536 -9.37 -7.72 -34.44
C GLU A 536 -10.24 -6.47 -34.69
N TYR A 537 -9.72 -5.30 -34.38
CA TYR A 537 -10.29 -4.01 -34.76
C TYR A 537 -9.84 -3.67 -36.20
N SER A 538 -10.79 -3.47 -37.11
CA SER A 538 -10.51 -2.97 -38.46
C SER A 538 -10.72 -1.46 -38.51
N ASP A 539 -9.66 -0.72 -38.83
CA ASP A 539 -9.69 0.73 -39.06
C ASP A 539 -10.40 1.06 -40.39
N SER A 540 -11.71 1.28 -40.36
CA SER A 540 -12.40 2.01 -41.43
C SER A 540 -13.60 2.81 -40.90
N PRO A 541 -13.80 4.07 -41.32
CA PRO A 541 -14.83 4.93 -40.75
C PRO A 541 -16.14 4.80 -41.53
N GLN A 542 -16.92 3.74 -41.29
CA GLN A 542 -18.36 3.71 -41.63
C GLN A 542 -19.07 2.49 -41.00
N LEU A 543 -20.03 2.77 -40.09
CA LEU A 543 -21.00 1.85 -39.46
C LEU A 543 -20.50 0.47 -38.99
N ALA A 544 -20.06 0.39 -37.73
CA ALA A 544 -19.80 -0.88 -37.05
C ALA A 544 -21.13 -1.55 -36.62
N THR A 545 -21.51 -2.63 -37.30
CA THR A 545 -22.50 -3.60 -36.82
C THR A 545 -21.71 -4.80 -36.27
N LEU A 546 -21.87 -5.11 -34.98
CA LEU A 546 -21.22 -6.26 -34.34
C LEU A 546 -21.80 -7.56 -34.91
N VAL A 547 -20.96 -8.38 -35.55
CA VAL A 547 -21.26 -9.79 -35.87
C VAL A 547 -20.32 -10.67 -35.06
N CYS A 548 -20.82 -11.27 -33.99
CA CYS A 548 -20.15 -12.40 -33.33
C CYS A 548 -20.36 -13.64 -34.20
N LYS A 549 -19.28 -14.28 -34.68
CA LYS A 549 -19.36 -15.65 -35.20
C LYS A 549 -19.44 -16.62 -34.02
N GLN A 550 -20.32 -17.61 -34.16
CA GLN A 550 -20.58 -18.70 -33.22
C GLN A 550 -19.34 -19.54 -32.92
#